data_AF-A0A496Y4J2-F1
#
_entry.id   AF-A0A496Y4J2-F1
#
_cell.length_a   1.000
_cell.length_b   1.000
_cell.length_c   1.000
_cell.angle_alpha   90.00
_cell.angle_beta   90.00
_cell.angle_gamma   90.00
#
_symmetry.space_group_name_H-M   'P 1'
#
loop_
_entity.id
_entity.type
_entity.pdbx_description
1 polymer ?
#
loop_
_entity_poly.entity_id
_entity_poly.type
_entity_poly.pdbx_seq_one_letter_code
_entity_poly.pdbx_strand_id
1 'polypeptide(L)'
;MPESPLSNETQAAMENFPPAAPTVAEPVFEGRVAKVSVTLPTTDADGGPLTGLASCTLFYKTFSFAGSNPEAERNAGTPHQEQEVNPEMAGQTITFTVNDLEYGVLYYFAASCAD
;
A
#
# COMPACT_ATOMS: atom_id res chain seq x y z
N MET A 1 4.78 -15.45 56.79
CA MET A 1 4.06 -15.80 55.56
C MET A 1 4.82 -15.13 54.43
N PRO A 2 5.57 -15.85 53.59
CA PRO A 2 6.28 -15.23 52.47
C PRO A 2 5.25 -14.88 51.38
N GLU A 3 5.21 -13.62 50.99
CA GLU A 3 4.41 -13.09 49.89
C GLU A 3 4.96 -13.66 48.57
N SER A 4 4.08 -14.28 47.78
CA SER A 4 4.37 -14.75 46.42
C SER A 4 4.90 -13.58 45.58
N PRO A 5 5.96 -13.75 44.76
CA PRO A 5 6.28 -12.75 43.78
C PRO A 5 5.13 -12.70 42.76
N LEU A 6 4.57 -11.50 42.55
CA LEU A 6 3.76 -11.22 41.38
C LEU A 6 4.58 -11.68 40.17
N SER A 7 4.09 -12.69 39.46
CA SER A 7 4.58 -13.03 38.15
C SER A 7 4.62 -11.75 37.34
N ASN A 8 5.84 -11.33 36.99
CA ASN A 8 6.09 -10.27 36.04
C ASN A 8 5.75 -10.82 34.66
N GLU A 9 4.46 -11.09 34.46
CA GLU A 9 3.87 -11.25 33.16
C GLU A 9 3.86 -9.84 32.59
N THR A 10 5.01 -9.42 32.03
CA THR A 10 4.94 -8.58 30.85
C THR A 10 4.15 -9.42 29.87
N GLN A 11 2.82 -9.33 29.93
CA GLN A 11 1.97 -9.56 28.79
C GLN A 11 2.64 -8.74 27.72
N ALA A 12 3.35 -9.40 26.80
CA ALA A 12 3.54 -8.85 25.49
C ALA A 12 2.11 -8.53 25.06
N ALA A 13 1.72 -7.26 25.15
CA ALA A 13 0.69 -6.79 24.28
C ALA A 13 1.15 -7.31 22.92
N MET A 14 0.35 -8.16 22.27
CA MET A 14 0.40 -8.25 20.83
C MET A 14 0.15 -6.81 20.38
N GLU A 15 1.23 -6.04 20.25
CA GLU A 15 1.23 -4.71 19.67
C GLU A 15 0.84 -4.95 18.22
N ASN A 16 -0.46 -4.94 17.97
CA ASN A 16 -1.05 -5.08 16.65
C ASN A 16 -1.03 -3.71 15.99
N PHE A 17 0.17 -3.14 15.84
CA PHE A 17 0.34 -1.96 15.02
C PHE A 17 0.21 -2.40 13.56
N PRO A 18 -0.52 -1.64 12.73
CA PRO A 18 -0.59 -1.96 11.32
C PRO A 18 0.81 -1.87 10.69
N PRO A 19 1.04 -2.57 9.57
CA PRO A 19 2.28 -2.45 8.82
C PRO A 19 2.58 -0.98 8.47
N ALA A 20 3.87 -0.62 8.41
CA ALA A 20 4.25 0.68 7.87
C ALA A 20 3.73 0.84 6.43
N ALA A 21 3.55 2.08 5.98
CA ALA A 21 3.09 2.34 4.63
C ALA A 21 4.10 1.75 3.61
N PRO A 22 3.63 0.95 2.63
CA PRO A 22 4.49 0.46 1.57
C PRO A 22 5.02 1.62 0.72
N THR A 23 6.21 1.46 0.16
CA THR A 23 6.82 2.46 -0.72
C THR A 23 6.41 2.18 -2.16
N VAL A 24 5.70 3.12 -2.79
CA VAL A 24 5.36 3.05 -4.23
C VAL A 24 6.43 3.78 -5.03
N ALA A 25 7.12 3.07 -5.92
CA ALA A 25 8.08 3.65 -6.84
C ALA A 25 7.37 4.40 -7.99
N GLU A 26 8.12 5.25 -8.69
CA GLU A 26 7.61 5.91 -9.89
C GLU A 26 7.18 4.88 -10.94
N PRO A 27 5.98 5.02 -11.52
CA PRO A 27 5.50 4.10 -12.54
C PRO A 27 6.35 4.17 -13.81
N VAL A 28 6.71 3.02 -14.36
CA VAL A 28 7.36 2.90 -15.66
C VAL A 28 6.31 2.68 -16.73
N PHE A 29 6.17 3.63 -17.66
CA PHE A 29 5.20 3.56 -18.75
C PHE A 29 5.84 2.98 -20.02
N GLU A 30 5.25 1.90 -20.54
CA GLU A 30 5.60 1.23 -21.79
C GLU A 30 4.38 1.25 -22.73
N GLY A 31 4.19 2.37 -23.44
CA GLY A 31 3.04 2.56 -24.33
C GLY A 31 1.73 2.71 -23.55
N ARG A 32 0.83 1.72 -23.67
CA ARG A 32 -0.44 1.66 -22.92
C ARG A 32 -0.37 0.78 -21.67
N VAL A 33 0.84 0.44 -21.23
CA VAL A 33 1.08 -0.38 -20.03
C VAL A 33 1.91 0.42 -19.03
N ALA A 34 1.59 0.32 -17.74
CA ALA A 34 2.37 0.89 -16.65
C ALA A 34 2.75 -0.21 -15.67
N LYS A 35 4.02 -0.23 -15.33
CA LYS A 35 4.57 -1.10 -14.29
C LYS A 35 4.81 -0.27 -13.04
N VAL A 36 4.12 -0.61 -11.97
CA VAL A 36 4.23 0.06 -10.67
C VAL A 36 4.90 -0.89 -9.72
N SER A 37 6.08 -0.52 -9.23
CA SER A 37 6.79 -1.31 -8.23
C SER A 37 6.43 -0.81 -6.84
N VAL A 38 5.99 -1.71 -5.97
CA VAL A 38 5.64 -1.43 -4.58
C VAL A 38 6.56 -2.25 -3.71
N THR A 39 7.37 -1.58 -2.89
CA THR A 39 8.20 -2.24 -1.89
C THR A 39 7.42 -2.34 -0.59
N LEU A 40 7.29 -3.57 -0.11
CA LEU A 40 6.57 -3.90 1.10
C LEU A 40 7.30 -3.39 2.34
N PRO A 41 6.57 -2.99 3.39
CA PRO A 41 7.18 -2.62 4.65
C PRO A 41 7.93 -3.81 5.27
N THR A 42 8.98 -3.50 6.04
CA THR A 42 9.70 -4.46 6.90
C THR A 42 9.47 -4.20 8.38
N THR A 43 8.70 -3.17 8.70
CA THR A 43 8.41 -2.70 10.06
C THR A 43 6.93 -2.36 10.18
N ASP A 44 6.42 -2.37 11.39
CA ASP A 44 5.10 -1.81 11.70
C ASP A 44 5.15 -0.27 11.69
N ALA A 45 3.98 0.37 11.73
CA ALA A 45 3.83 1.83 11.61
C ALA A 45 4.52 2.62 12.75
N ASP A 46 4.77 1.99 13.90
CA ASP A 46 5.53 2.55 15.03
C ASP A 46 7.06 2.43 14.83
N GLY A 47 7.50 1.68 13.81
CA GLY A 47 8.92 1.39 13.54
C GLY A 47 9.43 0.10 14.18
N GLY A 48 8.58 -0.64 14.90
CA GLY A 48 8.85 -1.96 15.44
C GLY A 48 9.00 -3.06 14.38
N PRO A 49 9.43 -4.27 14.77
CA PRO A 49 9.54 -5.40 13.85
C PRO A 49 8.16 -5.81 13.34
N LEU A 50 8.01 -5.97 12.03
CA LEU A 50 6.76 -6.39 11.41
C LEU A 50 6.28 -7.72 11.99
N THR A 51 5.09 -7.71 12.59
CA THR A 51 4.50 -8.89 13.24
C THR A 51 3.69 -9.79 12.30
N GLY A 52 3.37 -9.30 11.11
CA GLY A 52 2.68 -10.04 10.05
C GLY A 52 2.49 -9.20 8.78
N LEU A 53 2.29 -9.86 7.65
CA LEU A 53 1.87 -9.22 6.40
C LEU A 53 0.93 -10.17 5.67
N ALA A 54 -0.38 -9.94 5.76
CA ALA A 54 -1.39 -10.80 5.17
C ALA A 54 -1.72 -10.41 3.74
N SER A 55 -1.89 -9.12 3.46
CA SER A 55 -2.23 -8.64 2.12
C SER A 55 -1.69 -7.25 1.84
N CYS A 56 -1.44 -6.98 0.57
CA CYS A 56 -1.18 -5.63 0.09
C CYS A 56 -2.03 -5.34 -1.13
N THR A 57 -2.57 -4.14 -1.16
CA THR A 57 -3.54 -3.72 -2.16
C THR A 57 -3.03 -2.47 -2.84
N LEU A 58 -2.89 -2.54 -4.17
CA LEU A 58 -2.61 -1.37 -4.99
C LEU A 58 -3.93 -0.70 -5.39
N PHE A 59 -4.04 0.57 -5.04
CA PHE A 59 -5.09 1.49 -5.48
C PHE A 59 -4.55 2.38 -6.59
N TYR A 60 -5.35 2.62 -7.61
CA TYR A 60 -5.03 3.69 -8.55
C TYR A 60 -6.26 4.54 -8.90
N LYS A 61 -6.00 5.81 -9.14
CA LYS A 61 -7.02 6.80 -9.51
C LYS A 61 -6.64 7.43 -10.83
N THR A 62 -7.60 7.48 -11.75
CA THR A 62 -7.42 8.04 -13.08
C THR A 62 -8.07 9.42 -13.15
N PHE A 63 -7.40 10.35 -13.82
CA PHE A 63 -7.89 11.70 -14.05
C PHE A 63 -7.73 12.06 -15.52
N SER A 64 -8.85 12.09 -16.24
CA SER A 64 -8.92 12.56 -17.61
C SER A 64 -9.15 14.07 -17.65
N PHE A 65 -8.42 14.79 -18.48
CA PHE A 65 -8.69 16.19 -18.82
C PHE A 65 -9.56 16.24 -20.07
N ALA A 66 -10.84 15.89 -19.94
CA ALA A 66 -11.78 15.82 -21.06
C ALA A 66 -12.67 17.08 -21.18
N GLY A 67 -12.55 18.04 -20.25
CA GLY A 67 -13.47 19.15 -20.10
C GLY A 67 -12.82 20.54 -20.02
N SER A 68 -13.65 21.57 -20.01
CA SER A 68 -13.23 22.97 -19.93
C SER A 68 -12.93 23.45 -18.50
N ASN A 69 -13.19 22.62 -17.47
CA ASN A 69 -12.97 22.96 -16.06
C ASN A 69 -11.96 22.01 -15.39
N PRO A 70 -10.66 22.34 -15.42
CA PRO A 70 -9.60 21.46 -14.91
C PRO A 70 -9.68 21.23 -13.39
N GLU A 71 -10.42 22.06 -12.65
CA GLU A 71 -10.56 21.98 -11.19
C GLU A 71 -11.63 20.95 -10.77
N ALA A 72 -12.72 20.85 -11.53
CA ALA A 72 -13.71 19.79 -11.35
C ALA A 72 -13.12 18.44 -11.76
N GLU A 73 -12.37 18.41 -12.86
CA GLU A 73 -11.76 17.17 -13.35
C GLU A 73 -10.68 16.66 -12.41
N ARG A 74 -9.82 17.51 -11.83
CA ARG A 74 -8.84 17.12 -10.79
C ARG A 74 -9.46 16.54 -9.52
N ASN A 75 -10.76 16.70 -9.30
CA ASN A 75 -11.45 16.12 -8.15
C ASN A 75 -12.30 14.89 -8.53
N ALA A 76 -12.71 14.77 -9.80
CA ALA A 76 -13.59 13.74 -10.33
C ALA A 76 -12.88 12.45 -10.80
N GLY A 77 -11.70 12.15 -10.27
CA GLY A 77 -10.97 10.98 -10.72
C GLY A 77 -11.73 9.69 -10.39
N THR A 78 -11.71 8.75 -11.34
CA THR A 78 -12.41 7.48 -11.16
C THR A 78 -11.52 6.57 -10.31
N PRO A 79 -11.98 6.10 -9.13
CA PRO A 79 -11.25 5.08 -8.41
C PRO A 79 -11.32 3.79 -9.24
N HIS A 80 -10.17 3.25 -9.59
CA HIS A 80 -10.10 1.96 -10.25
C HIS A 80 -9.53 0.91 -9.29
N GLN A 81 -10.06 -0.30 -9.46
CA GLN A 81 -10.05 -1.31 -8.43
C GLN A 81 -8.68 -1.95 -8.18
N GLU A 82 -8.67 -2.49 -6.98
CA GLU A 82 -7.64 -2.98 -6.09
C GLU A 82 -7.00 -4.27 -6.60
N GLN A 83 -5.76 -4.18 -7.07
CA GLN A 83 -4.99 -5.41 -7.23
C GLN A 83 -4.44 -5.79 -5.86
N GLU A 84 -5.13 -6.72 -5.20
CA GLU A 84 -4.64 -7.35 -3.97
C GLU A 84 -3.64 -8.45 -4.33
N VAL A 85 -2.56 -8.48 -3.57
CA VAL A 85 -1.51 -9.49 -3.63
C VAL A 85 -1.26 -10.00 -2.23
N ASN A 86 -1.06 -11.32 -2.11
CA ASN A 86 -0.57 -11.94 -0.90
C ASN A 86 0.96 -11.92 -0.95
N PRO A 87 1.62 -11.03 -0.19
CA PRO A 87 3.07 -10.99 -0.18
C PRO A 87 3.64 -12.24 0.48
N GLU A 88 4.68 -12.84 -0.13
CA GLU A 88 5.33 -14.00 0.47
C GLU A 88 6.25 -13.61 1.63
N MET A 89 6.83 -12.40 1.59
CA MET A 89 7.77 -11.89 2.58
C MET A 89 7.75 -10.36 2.66
N ALA A 90 7.92 -9.83 3.87
CA ALA A 90 8.20 -8.41 4.13
C ALA A 90 9.43 -7.91 3.34
N GLY A 91 9.43 -6.63 2.95
CA GLY A 91 10.53 -6.05 2.18
C GLY A 91 10.68 -6.54 0.73
N GLN A 92 9.86 -7.48 0.28
CA GLN A 92 9.79 -7.86 -1.13
C GLN A 92 9.27 -6.66 -1.95
N THR A 93 9.74 -6.53 -3.19
CA THR A 93 9.15 -5.59 -4.16
C THR A 93 8.19 -6.36 -5.05
N ILE A 94 6.93 -5.91 -5.08
CA ILE A 94 5.88 -6.45 -5.94
C ILE A 94 5.69 -5.50 -7.12
N THR A 95 5.63 -6.05 -8.33
CA THR A 95 5.34 -5.26 -9.54
C THR A 95 3.90 -5.49 -9.97
N PHE A 96 3.13 -4.42 -10.01
CA PHE A 96 1.79 -4.38 -10.56
C PHE A 96 1.84 -3.92 -12.01
N THR A 97 1.05 -4.58 -12.86
CA THR A 97 0.95 -4.24 -14.28
C THR A 97 -0.44 -3.72 -14.57
N VAL A 98 -0.53 -2.43 -14.87
CA VAL A 98 -1.76 -1.78 -15.31
C VAL A 98 -1.74 -1.71 -16.83
N ASN A 99 -2.72 -2.36 -17.45
CA ASN A 99 -2.89 -2.40 -18.90
C ASN A 99 -3.95 -1.40 -19.36
N ASP A 100 -4.05 -1.21 -20.68
CA ASP A 100 -5.06 -0.37 -21.33
C ASP A 100 -5.09 1.09 -20.83
N LEU A 101 -3.91 1.66 -20.56
CA LEU A 101 -3.79 3.07 -20.22
C LEU A 101 -4.16 3.96 -21.40
N GLU A 102 -4.83 5.05 -21.07
CA GLU A 102 -5.28 6.06 -22.01
C GLU A 102 -4.29 7.23 -22.06
N TYR A 103 -4.03 7.73 -23.27
CA TYR A 103 -3.20 8.91 -23.47
C TYR A 103 -3.90 10.16 -22.93
N GLY A 104 -3.15 11.04 -22.27
CA GLY A 104 -3.69 12.28 -21.71
C GLY A 104 -4.45 12.10 -20.40
N VAL A 105 -4.40 10.90 -19.80
CA VAL A 105 -4.93 10.61 -18.47
C VAL A 105 -3.77 10.62 -17.45
N LEU A 106 -4.00 11.27 -16.31
CA LEU A 106 -3.08 11.26 -15.19
C LEU A 106 -3.45 10.11 -14.24
N TYR A 107 -2.46 9.30 -13.88
CA TYR A 107 -2.62 8.13 -13.01
C TYR A 107 -1.92 8.38 -11.67
N TYR A 108 -2.66 8.23 -10.58
CA TYR A 108 -2.10 8.23 -9.22
C TYR A 108 -2.13 6.82 -8.68
N PHE A 109 -1.00 6.35 -8.16
CA PHE A 109 -0.85 5.03 -7.58
C PHE A 109 -0.61 5.15 -6.08
N ALA A 110 -1.30 4.33 -5.30
CA ALA A 110 -1.12 4.21 -3.86
C ALA A 110 -1.17 2.74 -3.49
N ALA A 111 -0.46 2.34 -2.43
CA ALA A 111 -0.53 0.98 -1.92
C ALA A 111 -0.81 1.02 -0.42
N SER A 112 -1.57 0.03 0.06
CA SER A 112 -1.80 -0.20 1.49
C SER A 112 -1.53 -1.66 1.79
N CYS A 113 -0.94 -1.95 2.94
CA CYS A 113 -0.72 -3.31 3.43
C CYS A 113 -1.44 -3.53 4.75
N ALA A 114 -1.86 -4.76 5.00
CA ALA A 114 -2.54 -5.20 6.22
C ALA A 114 -1.92 -6.52 6.72
N ASP A 115 -1.89 -6.68 8.04
CA ASP A 115 -1.51 -7.88 8.79
C ASP A 115 -2.64 -8.91 8.93
#